data_AF-A1K200-F1
#
_entry.id   AF-A1K200-F1
#
_cell.length_a   1.000
_cell.length_b   1.000
_cell.length_c   1.000
_cell.angle_alpha   90.00
_cell.angle_beta   90.00
_cell.angle_gamma   90.00
#
_symmetry.space_group_name_H-M   'P 1'
#
loop_
_entity.id
_entity.type
_entity.pdbx_description
1 polymer ?
#
loop_
_entity_poly.entity_id
_entity_poly.type
_entity_poly.pdbx_seq_one_letter_code
_entity_poly.pdbx_strand_id
1 'polypeptide(L)'
;MEHALRPALLPTLPQLVLRGVDARHNMPAVIMLAAAGGLFVLSWAAASVGSGDQFPLFLIGNLIGLALLLTGYSAAGVMLMDQARGRPPRSVGDTLRAGAVCALRHAVLAFFAAVGLALFALCVAMALLLARIPGLGVLFYLLLFPLASLGSAALFGLGGYAFLLLGPALWCGAGVRQAALHVWAVFQHKPRQVLIACTLLTVLTAVLVLAGGAVAAAGTVFVGGLSVPMLGEVDDFSGLFATPAQHLASGVTALSWAGVVGAGLVYAAIGAFVAAVMILGTSHAWLHLTRDLDLEQAGRAFDDPAFDDAGEERGSLLAAPSAAHALVAAGSILAHAAHTAAGLPPPAEGSCHRCGAGPEPGDRFCTACGCLLTRP
;
A
#
# COMPACT_ATOMS: atom_id res chain seq x y z
N MET A 1 20.27 -34.80 -30.71
CA MET A 1 19.33 -33.69 -30.96
C MET A 1 18.16 -33.72 -29.96
N GLU A 2 18.45 -33.87 -28.66
CA GLU A 2 17.45 -33.89 -27.57
C GLU A 2 17.71 -32.76 -26.57
N HIS A 3 17.83 -31.54 -27.09
CA HIS A 3 17.73 -30.30 -26.30
C HIS A 3 16.51 -29.51 -26.77
N ALA A 4 15.38 -30.21 -26.84
CA ALA A 4 14.08 -29.57 -26.94
C ALA A 4 13.75 -28.92 -25.59
N LEU A 5 13.67 -27.59 -25.63
CA LEU A 5 13.15 -26.67 -24.64
C LEU A 5 12.27 -27.34 -23.57
N ARG A 6 12.80 -27.53 -22.36
CA ARG A 6 11.95 -27.33 -21.19
C ARG A 6 11.69 -25.83 -21.14
N PRO A 7 10.46 -25.32 -21.31
CA PRO A 7 10.17 -23.99 -20.83
C PRO A 7 10.56 -24.03 -19.34
N ALA A 8 11.57 -23.27 -18.95
CA ALA A 8 11.85 -23.06 -17.54
C ALA A 8 10.54 -22.55 -16.96
N LEU A 9 9.83 -23.42 -16.22
CA LEU A 9 8.57 -23.12 -15.58
C LEU A 9 8.85 -21.88 -14.74
N LEU A 10 8.44 -20.72 -15.26
CA LEU A 10 8.61 -19.47 -14.54
C LEU A 10 7.90 -19.69 -13.21
N PRO A 11 8.59 -19.45 -12.08
CA PRO A 11 8.00 -19.72 -10.78
C PRO A 11 6.68 -18.96 -10.69
N THR A 12 5.63 -19.67 -10.30
CA THR A 12 4.30 -19.06 -10.18
C THR A 12 4.31 -18.01 -9.05
N LEU A 13 3.43 -17.01 -9.11
CA LEU A 13 3.34 -15.98 -8.07
C LEU A 13 3.31 -16.55 -6.63
N PRO A 14 2.57 -17.64 -6.33
CA PRO A 14 2.63 -18.28 -5.01
C PRO A 14 4.01 -18.79 -4.61
N GLN A 15 4.78 -19.36 -5.54
CA GLN A 15 6.14 -19.83 -5.28
C GLN A 15 7.09 -18.66 -4.99
N LEU A 16 6.91 -17.52 -5.68
CA LEU A 16 7.68 -16.31 -5.41
C LEU A 16 7.39 -15.71 -4.04
N VAL A 17 6.12 -15.75 -3.60
CA VAL A 17 5.73 -15.29 -2.25
C VAL A 17 6.38 -16.17 -1.18
N LEU A 18 6.40 -17.48 -1.35
CA LEU A 18 7.03 -18.41 -0.41
C LEU A 18 8.55 -18.26 -0.32
N ARG A 19 9.21 -17.80 -1.40
CA ARG A 19 10.64 -17.43 -1.35
C ARG A 19 10.94 -16.27 -0.41
N GLY A 20 9.93 -15.51 0.03
CA GLY A 20 10.12 -14.55 1.13
C GLY A 20 10.71 -15.20 2.39
N VAL A 21 10.40 -16.47 2.66
CA VAL A 21 10.95 -17.23 3.80
C VAL A 21 12.46 -17.47 3.69
N ASP A 22 13.02 -17.39 2.48
CA ASP A 22 14.46 -17.50 2.25
C ASP A 22 15.25 -16.28 2.77
N ALA A 23 14.57 -15.27 3.32
CA ALA A 23 15.18 -14.15 4.02
C ALA A 23 16.07 -14.62 5.20
N ARG A 24 15.78 -15.80 5.77
CA ARG A 24 16.62 -16.44 6.81
C ARG A 24 18.06 -16.67 6.37
N HIS A 25 18.32 -16.80 5.07
CA HIS A 25 19.67 -17.01 4.55
C HIS A 25 20.50 -15.71 4.54
N ASN A 26 19.85 -14.55 4.72
CA ASN A 26 20.48 -13.24 4.83
C ASN A 26 20.33 -12.69 6.25
N MET A 27 20.97 -13.40 7.19
CA MET A 27 21.01 -13.01 8.60
C MET A 27 21.46 -11.56 8.83
N PRO A 28 22.44 -11.00 8.06
CA PRO A 28 22.79 -9.59 8.21
C PRO A 28 21.60 -8.63 8.03
N ALA A 29 20.69 -8.89 7.08
CA ALA A 29 19.50 -8.06 6.88
C ALA A 29 18.49 -8.21 8.04
N VAL A 30 18.30 -9.43 8.56
CA VAL A 30 17.42 -9.69 9.71
C VAL A 30 17.96 -9.01 10.96
N ILE A 31 19.26 -9.08 11.20
CA ILE A 31 19.93 -8.40 12.33
C ILE A 31 19.81 -6.89 12.19
N MET A 32 19.97 -6.33 10.98
CA MET A 32 19.76 -4.90 10.73
C MET A 32 18.34 -4.46 11.10
N LEU A 33 17.32 -5.23 10.71
CA LEU A 33 15.92 -4.96 11.06
C LEU A 33 15.68 -5.07 12.57
N ALA A 34 16.23 -6.08 13.22
CA ALA A 34 16.09 -6.27 14.66
C ALA A 34 16.78 -5.15 15.44
N ALA A 35 17.98 -4.73 15.02
CA ALA A 35 18.69 -3.61 15.61
C ALA A 35 17.92 -2.29 15.41
N ALA A 36 17.38 -2.05 14.22
CA ALA A 36 16.59 -0.85 13.93
C ALA A 36 15.28 -0.81 14.74
N GLY A 37 14.57 -1.93 14.83
CA GLY A 37 13.38 -2.08 15.67
C GLY A 37 13.70 -1.92 17.16
N GLY A 38 14.79 -2.52 17.63
CA GLY A 38 15.23 -2.38 19.02
C GLY A 38 15.63 -0.95 19.37
N LEU A 39 16.40 -0.28 18.52
CA LEU A 39 16.75 1.13 18.66
C LEU A 39 15.50 2.03 18.66
N PHE A 40 14.50 1.72 17.83
CA PHE A 40 13.23 2.42 17.85
C PHE A 40 12.51 2.26 19.19
N VAL A 41 12.41 1.03 19.70
CA VAL A 41 11.80 0.75 21.02
C VAL A 41 12.53 1.49 22.13
N LEU A 42 13.86 1.47 22.13
CA LEU A 42 14.67 2.18 23.13
C LEU A 42 14.54 3.70 23.01
N SER A 43 14.46 4.24 21.79
CA SER A 43 14.27 5.68 21.56
C SER A 43 12.89 6.13 21.98
N TRP A 44 11.85 5.37 21.61
CA TRP A 44 10.47 5.57 22.08
C TRP A 44 10.41 5.53 23.60
N ALA A 45 11.07 4.56 24.21
CA ALA A 45 11.14 4.41 25.64
C ALA A 45 11.84 5.61 26.32
N ALA A 46 13.00 6.03 25.82
CA ALA A 46 13.68 7.20 26.38
C ALA A 46 12.85 8.48 26.21
N ALA A 47 12.17 8.63 25.06
CA ALA A 47 11.33 9.78 24.75
C ALA A 47 10.07 9.85 25.62
N SER A 48 9.50 8.69 25.97
CA SER A 48 8.26 8.60 26.74
C SER A 48 8.42 9.15 28.17
N VAL A 49 9.63 9.08 28.75
CA VAL A 49 9.97 9.67 30.07
C VAL A 49 9.75 11.19 30.09
N GLY A 50 9.85 11.87 28.94
CA GLY A 50 9.56 13.30 28.78
C GLY A 50 8.11 13.63 28.40
N SER A 51 7.14 12.74 28.63
CA SER A 51 5.73 13.02 28.31
C SER A 51 5.09 13.97 29.34
N GLY A 52 4.55 15.10 28.88
CA GLY A 52 4.01 16.19 29.71
C GLY A 52 4.54 17.56 29.25
N ASP A 53 5.01 18.40 30.18
CA ASP A 53 5.62 19.72 29.90
C ASP A 53 6.84 19.63 28.96
N GLN A 54 7.41 18.43 28.77
CA GLN A 54 8.53 18.14 27.90
C GLN A 54 8.11 17.53 26.54
N PHE A 55 6.88 17.79 26.08
CA PHE A 55 6.38 17.35 24.77
C PHE A 55 7.37 17.54 23.60
N PRO A 56 8.14 18.65 23.49
CA PRO A 56 9.15 18.78 22.44
C PRO A 56 10.23 17.69 22.48
N LEU A 57 10.66 17.28 23.68
CA LEU A 57 11.64 16.20 23.87
C LEU A 57 11.06 14.84 23.46
N PHE A 58 9.81 14.58 23.84
CA PHE A 58 9.06 13.40 23.39
C PHE A 58 8.99 13.33 21.87
N LEU A 59 8.64 14.44 21.20
CA LEU A 59 8.54 14.50 19.75
C LEU A 59 9.90 14.26 19.07
N ILE A 60 10.97 14.93 19.54
CA ILE A 60 12.31 14.78 18.98
C ILE A 60 12.81 13.34 19.13
N GLY A 61 12.65 12.73 20.31
CA GLY A 61 13.08 11.36 20.53
C GLY A 61 12.35 10.34 19.65
N ASN A 62 11.05 10.53 19.44
CA ASN A 62 10.27 9.71 18.52
C ASN A 62 10.66 9.91 17.05
N LEU A 63 10.95 11.15 16.64
CA LEU A 63 11.43 11.44 15.28
C LEU A 63 12.80 10.81 15.02
N ILE A 64 13.72 10.86 15.99
CA ILE A 64 15.03 10.18 15.91
C ILE A 64 14.82 8.67 15.80
N GLY A 65 13.99 8.09 16.67
CA GLY A 65 13.67 6.67 16.62
C GLY A 65 13.10 6.26 15.25
N LEU A 66 12.15 7.03 14.72
CA LEU A 66 11.52 6.76 13.43
C LEU A 66 12.53 6.86 12.27
N ALA A 67 13.44 7.84 12.32
CA ALA A 67 14.50 7.98 11.33
C ALA A 67 15.47 6.79 11.35
N LEU A 68 15.83 6.29 12.54
CA LEU A 68 16.65 5.08 12.70
C LEU A 68 15.92 3.84 12.17
N LEU A 69 14.65 3.67 12.52
CA LEU A 69 13.83 2.57 12.03
C LEU A 69 13.73 2.57 10.51
N LEU A 70 13.41 3.72 9.91
CA LEU A 70 13.23 3.84 8.47
C LEU A 70 14.55 3.63 7.70
N THR A 71 15.66 4.11 8.27
CA THR A 71 17.00 3.88 7.73
C THR A 71 17.38 2.41 7.77
N GLY A 72 17.18 1.73 8.90
CA GLY A 72 17.45 0.30 9.03
C GLY A 72 16.54 -0.57 8.18
N TYR A 73 15.24 -0.23 8.11
CA TYR A 73 14.28 -0.85 7.21
C TYR A 73 14.70 -0.73 5.75
N SER A 74 15.12 0.47 5.33
CA SER A 74 15.58 0.71 3.96
C SER A 74 16.92 0.04 3.66
N ALA A 75 17.84 0.01 4.62
CA ALA A 75 19.13 -0.68 4.51
C ALA A 75 18.92 -2.19 4.31
N ALA A 76 18.09 -2.81 5.14
CA ALA A 76 17.71 -4.21 4.98
C ALA A 76 16.95 -4.47 3.66
N GLY A 77 16.10 -3.53 3.26
CA GLY A 77 15.46 -3.47 1.94
C GLY A 77 16.45 -3.62 0.79
N VAL A 78 17.52 -2.82 0.79
CA VAL A 78 18.59 -2.89 -0.22
C VAL A 78 19.29 -4.25 -0.19
N MET A 79 19.63 -4.77 0.98
CA MET A 79 20.31 -6.07 1.13
C MET A 79 19.45 -7.23 0.61
N LEU A 80 18.17 -7.24 0.93
CA LEU A 80 17.22 -8.28 0.50
C LEU A 80 16.86 -8.14 -0.98
N MET A 81 16.81 -6.91 -1.52
CA MET A 81 16.69 -6.68 -2.95
C MET A 81 17.92 -7.18 -3.72
N ASP A 82 19.13 -6.97 -3.18
CA ASP A 82 20.35 -7.52 -3.78
C ASP A 82 20.35 -9.06 -3.74
N GLN A 83 19.89 -9.67 -2.65
CA GLN A 83 19.66 -11.12 -2.58
C GLN A 83 18.65 -11.58 -3.63
N ALA A 84 17.51 -10.91 -3.78
CA ALA A 84 16.49 -11.25 -4.77
C ALA A 84 17.03 -11.19 -6.22
N ARG A 85 18.00 -10.32 -6.46
CA ARG A 85 18.71 -10.16 -7.74
C ARG A 85 19.93 -11.09 -7.90
N GLY A 86 20.28 -11.86 -6.87
CA GLY A 86 21.47 -12.70 -6.88
C GLY A 86 22.79 -11.92 -6.91
N ARG A 87 22.82 -10.70 -6.36
CA ARG A 87 24.02 -9.86 -6.29
C ARG A 87 24.86 -10.20 -5.05
N PRO A 88 26.19 -9.99 -5.09
CA PRO A 88 27.03 -10.17 -3.93
C PRO A 88 26.66 -9.16 -2.82
N PRO A 89 26.87 -9.52 -1.54
CA PRO A 89 26.57 -8.64 -0.42
C PRO A 89 27.44 -7.38 -0.46
N ARG A 90 26.83 -6.23 -0.15
CA ARG A 90 27.52 -4.94 -0.05
C ARG A 90 28.31 -4.84 1.26
N SER A 91 29.25 -3.89 1.29
CA SER A 91 29.85 -3.47 2.56
C SER A 91 28.79 -2.84 3.47
N VAL A 92 29.03 -2.88 4.79
CA VAL A 92 28.11 -2.27 5.78
C VAL A 92 27.94 -0.77 5.53
N GLY A 93 29.03 -0.07 5.22
CA GLY A 93 29.01 1.37 4.97
C GLY A 93 28.18 1.75 3.74
N ASP A 94 28.33 1.02 2.63
CA ASP A 94 27.55 1.26 1.41
C ASP A 94 26.07 0.95 1.61
N THR A 95 25.79 -0.08 2.41
CA THR A 95 24.42 -0.48 2.77
C THR A 95 23.73 0.63 3.58
N LEU A 96 24.41 1.19 4.59
CA LEU A 96 23.85 2.27 5.40
C LEU A 96 23.63 3.54 4.60
N ARG A 97 24.57 3.91 3.71
CA ARG A 97 24.41 5.07 2.83
C ARG A 97 23.23 4.90 1.87
N ALA A 98 23.13 3.74 1.22
CA ALA A 98 22.01 3.42 0.35
C ALA A 98 20.67 3.42 1.13
N GLY A 99 20.67 2.85 2.34
CA GLY A 99 19.54 2.83 3.25
C GLY A 99 19.09 4.23 3.65
N ALA A 100 20.00 5.13 4.02
CA ALA A 100 19.69 6.52 4.40
C ALA A 100 19.07 7.32 3.25
N VAL A 101 19.64 7.19 2.03
CA VAL A 101 19.07 7.84 0.84
C VAL A 101 17.68 7.29 0.53
N CYS A 102 17.49 5.97 0.59
CA CYS A 102 16.19 5.34 0.38
C CYS A 102 15.19 5.74 1.46
N ALA A 103 15.63 5.88 2.71
CA ALA A 103 14.79 6.29 3.83
C ALA A 103 14.30 7.73 3.66
N LEU A 104 15.16 8.66 3.23
CA LEU A 104 14.73 10.02 2.92
C LEU A 104 13.69 10.03 1.79
N ARG A 105 13.89 9.23 0.73
CA ARG A 105 12.90 9.11 -0.36
C ARG A 105 11.58 8.52 0.11
N HIS A 106 11.61 7.50 0.98
CA HIS A 106 10.42 6.96 1.62
C HIS A 106 9.72 8.00 2.50
N ALA A 107 10.46 8.80 3.27
CA ALA A 107 9.90 9.84 4.12
C ALA A 107 9.18 10.91 3.29
N VAL A 108 9.77 11.33 2.16
CA VAL A 108 9.13 12.26 1.22
C VAL A 108 7.83 11.67 0.65
N LEU A 109 7.85 10.41 0.19
CA LEU A 109 6.65 9.74 -0.33
C LEU A 109 5.58 9.55 0.75
N ALA A 110 5.98 9.17 1.96
CA ALA A 110 5.09 9.03 3.10
C ALA A 110 4.46 10.37 3.49
N PHE A 111 5.22 11.47 3.42
CA PHE A 111 4.71 12.82 3.66
C PHE A 111 3.64 13.19 2.63
N PHE A 112 3.90 13.00 1.33
CA PHE A 112 2.89 13.27 0.29
C PHE A 112 1.66 12.35 0.42
N ALA A 113 1.85 11.07 0.76
CA ALA A 113 0.75 10.15 1.04
C ALA A 113 -0.08 10.60 2.25
N ALA A 114 0.57 11.07 3.32
CA ALA A 114 -0.10 11.60 4.50
C ALA A 114 -0.89 12.90 4.20
N VAL A 115 -0.31 13.81 3.40
CA VAL A 115 -1.02 15.00 2.91
C VAL A 115 -2.23 14.61 2.06
N GLY A 116 -2.07 13.66 1.13
CA GLY A 116 -3.18 13.15 0.33
C GLY A 116 -4.30 12.52 1.17
N LEU A 117 -3.92 11.72 2.19
CA LEU A 117 -4.86 11.15 3.14
C LEU A 117 -5.58 12.23 3.96
N ALA A 118 -4.87 13.27 4.41
CA ALA A 118 -5.44 14.38 5.14
C ALA A 118 -6.44 15.18 4.28
N LEU A 119 -6.13 15.41 3.01
CA LEU A 119 -7.04 16.06 2.06
C LEU A 119 -8.27 15.19 1.79
N PHE A 120 -8.10 13.89 1.58
CA PHE A 120 -9.23 12.96 1.43
C PHE A 120 -10.13 12.95 2.68
N ALA A 121 -9.53 12.86 3.87
CA ALA A 121 -10.24 12.91 5.13
C ALA A 121 -10.99 14.23 5.31
N LEU A 122 -10.37 15.35 4.91
CA LEU A 122 -11.01 16.66 4.90
C LEU A 122 -12.21 16.70 3.94
N CYS A 123 -12.08 16.16 2.72
CA CYS A 123 -13.19 16.07 1.76
C CYS A 123 -14.36 15.24 2.31
N VAL A 124 -14.08 14.07 2.91
CA VAL A 124 -15.11 13.23 3.54
C VAL A 124 -15.75 13.96 4.72
N ALA A 125 -14.95 14.61 5.58
CA ALA A 125 -15.46 15.38 6.71
C ALA A 125 -16.36 16.54 6.24
N MET A 126 -15.95 17.29 5.20
CA MET A 126 -16.76 18.34 4.60
C MET A 126 -18.08 17.79 4.04
N ALA A 127 -18.03 16.68 3.31
CA ALA A 127 -19.25 16.02 2.83
C ALA A 127 -20.15 15.61 4.01
N LEU A 128 -19.61 15.03 5.07
CA LEU A 128 -20.40 14.67 6.26
C LEU A 128 -21.04 15.88 6.94
N LEU A 129 -20.41 17.07 6.89
CA LEU A 129 -21.05 18.30 7.39
C LEU A 129 -22.31 18.67 6.58
N LEU A 130 -22.34 18.42 5.27
CA LEU A 130 -23.53 18.63 4.43
C LEU A 130 -24.67 17.69 4.86
N ALA A 131 -24.36 16.49 5.37
CA ALA A 131 -25.35 15.56 5.90
C ALA A 131 -26.06 16.07 7.16
N ARG A 132 -25.60 17.20 7.75
CA ARG A 132 -26.22 17.81 8.93
C ARG A 132 -27.45 18.67 8.60
N ILE A 133 -27.76 18.90 7.31
CA ILE A 133 -28.91 19.69 6.89
C ILE A 133 -30.23 18.93 7.23
N PRO A 134 -31.15 19.52 8.02
CA PRO A 134 -32.40 18.86 8.38
C PRO A 134 -33.26 18.54 7.14
N GLY A 135 -33.86 17.35 7.10
CA GLY A 135 -34.68 16.87 5.97
C GLY A 135 -33.88 16.20 4.84
N LEU A 136 -32.85 16.88 4.31
CA LEU A 136 -32.04 16.35 3.19
C LEU A 136 -30.89 15.43 3.65
N GLY A 137 -30.40 15.65 4.88
CA GLY A 137 -29.20 15.01 5.42
C GLY A 137 -29.28 13.48 5.50
N VAL A 138 -30.45 12.93 5.82
CA VAL A 138 -30.67 11.48 5.91
C VAL A 138 -30.52 10.80 4.54
N LEU A 139 -31.15 11.39 3.50
CA LEU A 139 -31.05 10.87 2.13
C LEU A 139 -29.61 11.01 1.59
N PHE A 140 -28.96 12.13 1.87
CA PHE A 140 -27.57 12.35 1.46
C PHE A 140 -26.61 11.39 2.16
N TYR A 141 -26.76 11.17 3.47
CA TYR A 141 -25.92 10.24 4.23
C TYR A 141 -26.07 8.78 3.77
N LEU A 142 -27.30 8.36 3.43
CA LEU A 142 -27.57 7.01 2.92
C LEU A 142 -26.72 6.67 1.68
N LEU A 143 -26.43 7.66 0.83
CA LEU A 143 -25.56 7.51 -0.34
C LEU A 143 -24.09 7.83 -0.03
N LEU A 144 -23.83 8.89 0.75
CA LEU A 144 -22.47 9.33 1.05
C LEU A 144 -21.68 8.28 1.82
N PHE A 145 -22.29 7.65 2.83
CA PHE A 145 -21.60 6.68 3.67
C PHE A 145 -21.03 5.49 2.89
N PRO A 146 -21.80 4.75 2.06
CA PRO A 146 -21.25 3.64 1.29
C PRO A 146 -20.19 4.10 0.28
N LEU A 147 -20.38 5.26 -0.36
CA LEU A 147 -19.38 5.79 -1.30
C LEU A 147 -18.07 6.19 -0.61
N ALA A 148 -18.15 6.89 0.52
CA ALA A 148 -16.98 7.27 1.31
C ALA A 148 -16.29 6.04 1.92
N SER A 149 -17.06 5.04 2.35
CA SER A 149 -16.54 3.77 2.87
C SER A 149 -15.82 2.97 1.79
N LEU A 150 -16.44 2.78 0.61
CA LEU A 150 -15.80 2.10 -0.53
C LEU A 150 -14.58 2.86 -1.04
N GLY A 151 -14.66 4.19 -1.11
CA GLY A 151 -13.52 5.05 -1.46
C GLY A 151 -12.38 4.91 -0.47
N SER A 152 -12.68 4.87 0.84
CA SER A 152 -11.69 4.63 1.89
C SER A 152 -11.07 3.24 1.78
N ALA A 153 -11.89 2.20 1.58
CA ALA A 153 -11.41 0.83 1.41
C ALA A 153 -10.47 0.70 0.19
N ALA A 154 -10.82 1.35 -0.93
CA ALA A 154 -9.95 1.42 -2.10
C ALA A 154 -8.66 2.19 -1.81
N LEU A 155 -8.73 3.33 -1.12
CA LEU A 155 -7.56 4.13 -0.75
C LEU A 155 -6.60 3.34 0.15
N PHE A 156 -7.11 2.70 1.21
CA PHE A 156 -6.27 1.93 2.13
C PHE A 156 -5.76 0.63 1.49
N GLY A 157 -6.60 -0.07 0.72
CA GLY A 157 -6.21 -1.31 0.04
C GLY A 157 -5.20 -1.07 -1.09
N LEU A 158 -5.59 -0.31 -2.11
CA LEU A 158 -4.74 -0.03 -3.27
C LEU A 158 -3.56 0.87 -2.91
N GLY A 159 -3.78 1.90 -2.07
CA GLY A 159 -2.71 2.76 -1.58
C GLY A 159 -1.71 2.00 -0.71
N GLY A 160 -2.18 1.06 0.11
CA GLY A 160 -1.32 0.14 0.86
C GLY A 160 -0.46 -0.73 -0.06
N TYR A 161 -1.04 -1.30 -1.12
CA TYR A 161 -0.29 -2.07 -2.11
C TYR A 161 0.69 -1.21 -2.92
N ALA A 162 0.32 0.03 -3.26
CA ALA A 162 1.23 0.97 -3.91
C ALA A 162 2.43 1.29 -3.00
N PHE A 163 2.20 1.55 -1.71
CA PHE A 163 3.25 1.78 -0.73
C PHE A 163 4.16 0.55 -0.56
N LEU A 164 3.56 -0.64 -0.57
CA LEU A 164 4.28 -1.91 -0.49
C LEU A 164 5.22 -2.13 -1.68
N LEU A 165 4.84 -1.68 -2.89
CA LEU A 165 5.68 -1.76 -4.10
C LEU A 165 6.66 -0.60 -4.26
N LEU A 166 6.40 0.56 -3.63
CA LEU A 166 7.34 1.69 -3.61
C LEU A 166 8.68 1.32 -2.98
N GLY A 167 8.68 0.46 -1.95
CA GLY A 167 9.91 -0.02 -1.31
C GLY A 167 10.88 -0.64 -2.31
N PRO A 168 10.50 -1.75 -2.99
CA PRO A 168 11.28 -2.35 -4.06
C PRO A 168 11.74 -1.37 -5.14
N ALA A 169 10.86 -0.46 -5.60
CA ALA A 169 11.22 0.54 -6.60
C ALA A 169 12.39 1.43 -6.14
N LEU A 170 12.34 1.90 -4.89
CA LEU A 170 13.38 2.75 -4.29
C LEU A 170 14.67 1.97 -4.02
N TRP A 171 14.59 0.74 -3.51
CA TRP A 171 15.77 -0.12 -3.29
C TRP A 171 16.44 -0.52 -4.60
N CYS A 172 15.71 -0.50 -5.72
CA CYS A 172 16.26 -0.65 -7.06
C CYS A 172 17.09 0.56 -7.51
N GLY A 173 17.03 1.69 -6.79
CA GLY A 173 17.75 2.92 -7.08
C GLY A 173 16.90 4.06 -7.63
N ALA A 174 15.61 3.83 -7.90
CA ALA A 174 14.73 4.83 -8.51
C ALA A 174 14.60 6.10 -7.64
N GLY A 175 14.48 7.25 -8.29
CA GLY A 175 14.10 8.51 -7.63
C GLY A 175 12.64 8.51 -7.18
N VAL A 176 12.21 9.50 -6.40
CA VAL A 176 10.83 9.60 -5.87
C VAL A 176 9.78 9.59 -6.98
N ARG A 177 9.92 10.49 -7.96
CA ARG A 177 9.00 10.58 -9.11
C ARG A 177 9.01 9.30 -9.93
N GLN A 178 10.20 8.80 -10.27
CA GLN A 178 10.35 7.58 -11.04
C GLN A 178 9.72 6.36 -10.34
N ALA A 179 9.90 6.22 -9.03
CA ALA A 179 9.29 5.15 -8.25
C ALA A 179 7.75 5.20 -8.31
N ALA A 180 7.16 6.38 -8.14
CA ALA A 180 5.72 6.57 -8.26
C ALA A 180 5.20 6.21 -9.67
N LEU A 181 5.91 6.63 -10.72
CA LEU A 181 5.55 6.33 -12.10
C LEU A 181 5.67 4.84 -12.42
N HIS A 182 6.72 4.16 -11.95
CA HIS A 182 6.86 2.72 -12.15
C HIS A 182 5.74 1.95 -11.46
N VAL A 183 5.40 2.32 -10.21
CA VAL A 183 4.28 1.70 -9.50
C VAL A 183 2.97 1.95 -10.24
N TRP A 184 2.72 3.19 -10.66
CA TRP A 184 1.54 3.53 -11.46
C TRP A 184 1.44 2.67 -12.73
N ALA A 185 2.53 2.56 -13.50
CA ALA A 185 2.58 1.75 -14.72
C ALA A 185 2.28 0.26 -14.43
N VAL A 186 2.80 -0.29 -13.33
CA VAL A 186 2.52 -1.67 -12.90
C VAL A 186 1.03 -1.86 -12.58
N PHE A 187 0.39 -0.91 -11.89
CA PHE A 187 -1.05 -0.97 -11.62
C PHE A 187 -1.90 -0.87 -12.88
N GLN A 188 -1.48 -0.09 -13.89
CA GLN A 188 -2.22 0.05 -15.14
C GLN A 188 -2.12 -1.22 -16.01
N HIS A 189 -0.93 -1.81 -16.11
CA HIS A 189 -0.69 -2.93 -17.04
C HIS A 189 -0.92 -4.31 -16.43
N LYS A 190 -0.68 -4.46 -15.12
CA LYS A 190 -0.74 -5.75 -14.42
C LYS A 190 -1.56 -5.71 -13.12
N PRO A 191 -2.75 -5.07 -13.06
CA PRO A 191 -3.51 -4.88 -11.82
C PRO A 191 -3.87 -6.20 -11.14
N ARG A 192 -4.25 -7.22 -11.93
CA ARG A 192 -4.62 -8.54 -11.40
C ARG A 192 -3.45 -9.24 -10.72
N GLN A 193 -2.26 -9.15 -11.31
CA GLN A 193 -1.07 -9.78 -10.75
C GLN A 193 -0.61 -9.06 -9.48
N VAL A 194 -0.71 -7.72 -9.45
CA VAL A 194 -0.47 -6.91 -8.25
C VAL A 194 -1.40 -7.34 -7.12
N LEU A 195 -2.72 -7.38 -7.39
CA LEU A 195 -3.71 -7.78 -6.39
C LEU A 195 -3.41 -9.17 -5.82
N ILE A 196 -3.14 -10.16 -6.68
CA ILE A 196 -2.83 -11.52 -6.24
C ILE A 196 -1.53 -11.54 -5.41
N ALA A 197 -0.45 -10.96 -5.92
CA ALA A 197 0.86 -11.02 -5.27
C ALA A 197 0.87 -10.30 -3.92
N CYS A 198 0.36 -9.07 -3.87
CA CYS A 198 0.29 -8.29 -2.65
C CYS A 198 -0.68 -8.90 -1.64
N THR A 199 -1.85 -9.39 -2.06
CA THR A 199 -2.80 -10.05 -1.15
C THR A 199 -2.21 -11.32 -0.54
N LEU A 200 -1.62 -12.20 -1.37
CA LEU A 200 -0.99 -13.43 -0.87
C LEU A 200 0.14 -13.12 0.11
N LEU A 201 0.96 -12.12 -0.19
CA LEU A 201 2.04 -11.71 0.69
C LEU A 201 1.50 -11.12 1.99
N THR A 202 0.49 -10.24 1.95
CA THR A 202 -0.15 -9.69 3.15
C THR A 202 -0.76 -10.80 4.01
N VAL A 203 -1.43 -11.78 3.40
CA VAL A 203 -1.98 -12.95 4.12
C VAL A 203 -0.86 -13.76 4.77
N LEU A 204 0.22 -14.06 4.04
CA LEU A 204 1.37 -14.78 4.60
C LEU A 204 1.97 -14.01 5.78
N THR A 205 2.23 -12.72 5.62
CA THR A 205 2.78 -11.89 6.70
C THR A 205 1.83 -11.76 7.87
N ALA A 206 0.51 -11.66 7.63
CA ALA A 206 -0.49 -11.61 8.69
C ALA A 206 -0.51 -12.91 9.51
N VAL A 207 -0.43 -14.07 8.85
CA VAL A 207 -0.29 -15.37 9.54
C VAL A 207 0.99 -15.42 10.37
N LEU A 208 2.12 -14.92 9.85
CA LEU A 208 3.38 -14.86 10.61
C LEU A 208 3.31 -13.88 11.79
N VAL A 209 2.68 -12.71 11.63
CA VAL A 209 2.43 -11.76 12.73
C VAL A 209 1.53 -12.39 13.79
N LEU A 210 0.45 -13.06 13.40
CA LEU A 210 -0.46 -13.71 14.35
C LEU A 210 0.22 -14.85 15.09
N ALA A 211 0.92 -15.74 14.39
CA ALA A 211 1.63 -16.85 15.01
C ALA A 211 2.78 -16.37 15.90
N GLY A 212 3.66 -15.52 15.37
CA GLY A 212 4.79 -14.97 16.11
C GLY A 212 4.35 -14.09 17.27
N GLY A 213 3.33 -13.25 17.05
CA GLY A 213 2.72 -12.39 18.07
C GLY A 213 2.03 -13.18 19.16
N ALA A 214 1.33 -14.27 18.84
CA ALA A 214 0.74 -15.15 19.85
C ALA A 214 1.81 -15.84 20.71
N VAL A 215 2.90 -16.32 20.11
CA VAL A 215 4.04 -16.90 20.85
C VAL A 215 4.71 -15.86 21.74
N ALA A 216 4.94 -14.65 21.21
CA ALA A 216 5.50 -13.52 21.96
C ALA A 216 4.60 -13.12 23.13
N ALA A 217 3.30 -13.03 22.89
CA ALA A 217 2.30 -12.69 23.89
C ALA A 217 2.26 -13.75 24.98
N ALA A 218 2.20 -15.04 24.63
CA ALA A 218 2.22 -16.13 25.60
C ALA A 218 3.48 -16.09 26.47
N GLY A 219 4.66 -15.89 25.87
CA GLY A 219 5.91 -15.73 26.61
C GLY A 219 5.93 -14.50 27.52
N THR A 220 5.45 -13.36 27.03
CA THR A 220 5.38 -12.11 27.79
C THR A 220 4.40 -12.22 28.96
N VAL A 221 3.23 -12.83 28.75
CA VAL A 221 2.23 -13.08 29.80
C VAL A 221 2.76 -14.07 30.82
N PHE A 222 3.47 -15.12 30.39
CA PHE A 222 4.06 -16.09 31.30
C PHE A 222 5.13 -15.47 32.20
N VAL A 223 6.12 -14.78 31.61
CA VAL A 223 7.19 -14.12 32.38
C VAL A 223 6.62 -12.98 33.22
N GLY A 224 5.72 -12.17 32.65
CA GLY A 224 5.01 -11.10 33.35
C GLY A 224 4.24 -11.64 34.56
N GLY A 225 3.45 -12.70 34.38
CA GLY A 225 2.65 -13.32 35.44
C GLY A 225 3.48 -13.91 36.58
N LEU A 226 4.67 -14.45 36.30
CA LEU A 226 5.62 -14.90 37.33
C LEU A 226 6.37 -13.74 38.00
N SER A 227 6.60 -12.64 37.27
CA SER A 227 7.36 -11.50 37.79
C SER A 227 6.60 -10.75 38.89
N VAL A 228 5.26 -10.68 38.80
CA VAL A 228 4.39 -9.97 39.76
C VAL A 228 4.56 -10.50 41.20
N PRO A 229 4.35 -11.80 41.50
CA PRO A 229 4.50 -12.30 42.88
C PRO A 229 5.95 -12.33 43.36
N MET A 230 6.94 -12.44 42.45
CA MET A 230 8.36 -12.57 42.82
C MET A 230 9.01 -11.22 43.14
N LEU A 231 8.55 -10.14 42.49
CA LEU A 231 9.16 -8.81 42.60
C LEU A 231 8.37 -7.86 43.52
N GLY A 232 7.28 -8.35 44.14
CA GLY A 232 6.34 -7.55 44.95
C GLY A 232 5.27 -6.88 44.09
N GLU A 233 4.25 -6.24 44.71
CA GLU A 233 3.14 -5.54 44.03
C GLU A 233 3.67 -4.51 43.01
N VAL A 234 4.01 -4.97 41.80
CA VAL A 234 4.03 -4.15 40.60
C VAL A 234 2.57 -3.83 40.35
N ASP A 235 2.16 -2.64 40.78
CA ASP A 235 0.85 -2.08 40.46
C ASP A 235 0.65 -2.19 38.96
N ASP A 236 -0.11 -3.23 38.61
CA ASP A 236 -0.75 -3.48 37.35
C ASP A 236 0.12 -3.41 36.08
N PHE A 237 0.27 -4.56 35.42
CA PHE A 237 0.57 -4.62 33.97
C PHE A 237 -0.50 -3.89 33.13
N SER A 238 -1.63 -3.48 33.73
CA SER A 238 -2.63 -2.55 33.17
C SER A 238 -2.07 -1.13 32.93
N GLY A 239 -0.94 -0.79 33.56
CA GLY A 239 -0.17 0.43 33.35
C GLY A 239 0.45 0.59 31.95
N LEU A 240 0.21 -0.35 31.02
CA LEU A 240 0.56 -0.22 29.60
C LEU A 240 0.06 1.09 28.96
N PHE A 241 -0.99 1.69 29.53
CA PHE A 241 -1.57 2.98 29.12
C PHE A 241 -1.33 4.13 30.11
N ALA A 242 -0.65 3.88 31.24
CA ALA A 242 -0.31 4.93 32.19
C ALA A 242 0.93 5.70 31.74
N THR A 243 1.01 6.98 32.10
CA THR A 243 2.07 7.86 31.60
C THR A 243 3.41 7.50 32.26
N PRO A 244 4.53 7.47 31.51
CA PRO A 244 5.87 7.17 32.03
C PRO A 244 6.32 8.02 33.22
N ALA A 245 5.82 9.26 33.34
CA ALA A 245 6.06 10.13 34.49
C ALA A 245 5.44 9.57 35.79
N GLN A 246 4.27 8.93 35.69
CA GLN A 246 3.66 8.20 36.80
C GLN A 246 4.42 6.90 37.11
N HIS A 247 5.15 6.36 36.12
CA HIS A 247 5.93 5.12 36.24
C HIS A 247 7.39 5.27 36.70
N LEU A 248 7.93 6.48 36.83
CA LEU A 248 9.29 6.68 37.37
C LEU A 248 9.29 7.17 38.82
N ALA A 249 8.16 7.68 39.32
CA ALA A 249 8.07 8.33 40.62
C ALA A 249 7.99 7.35 41.81
N SER A 250 7.69 6.07 41.58
CA SER A 250 7.50 5.06 42.62
C SER A 250 8.30 3.80 42.29
N GLY A 251 9.58 3.65 42.67
CA GLY A 251 10.53 2.57 42.29
C GLY A 251 10.03 1.16 41.85
N VAL A 252 8.89 0.67 42.33
CA VAL A 252 8.09 -0.45 41.79
C VAL A 252 7.67 -0.28 40.31
N THR A 253 7.38 0.94 39.87
CA THR A 253 6.95 1.29 38.52
C THR A 253 8.08 1.39 37.49
N ALA A 254 9.34 1.50 37.94
CA ALA A 254 10.50 1.41 37.05
C ALA A 254 10.68 -0.02 36.49
N LEU A 255 10.27 -1.03 37.27
CA LEU A 255 10.35 -2.43 36.89
C LEU A 255 9.24 -2.83 35.91
N SER A 256 8.02 -2.30 36.09
CA SER A 256 6.94 -2.47 35.11
C SER A 256 7.30 -1.81 33.77
N TRP A 257 7.90 -0.61 33.81
CA TRP A 257 8.43 0.06 32.63
C TRP A 257 9.51 -0.75 31.90
N ALA A 258 10.49 -1.30 32.63
CA ALA A 258 11.50 -2.19 32.06
C ALA A 258 10.87 -3.44 31.42
N GLY A 259 9.80 -3.98 32.01
CA GLY A 259 9.00 -5.06 31.43
C GLY A 259 8.38 -4.71 30.08
N VAL A 260 7.80 -3.51 29.94
CA VAL A 260 7.23 -3.02 28.67
C VAL A 260 8.29 -2.85 27.60
N VAL A 261 9.43 -2.24 27.94
CA VAL A 261 10.57 -2.10 27.01
C VAL A 261 11.11 -3.47 26.59
N GLY A 262 11.29 -4.37 27.55
CA GLY A 262 11.73 -5.75 27.31
C GLY A 262 10.78 -6.51 26.38
N ALA A 263 9.46 -6.42 26.59
CA ALA A 263 8.47 -6.99 25.69
C ALA A 263 8.58 -6.36 24.29
N GLY A 264 8.70 -5.03 24.20
CA GLY A 264 8.90 -4.31 22.95
C GLY A 264 10.11 -4.82 22.16
N LEU A 265 11.22 -5.12 22.82
CA LEU A 265 12.41 -5.71 22.19
C LEU A 265 12.15 -7.12 21.63
N VAL A 266 11.39 -7.95 22.34
CA VAL A 266 10.97 -9.28 21.85
C VAL A 266 10.10 -9.15 20.60
N TYR A 267 9.09 -8.27 20.64
CA TYR A 267 8.25 -7.99 19.47
C TYR A 267 9.03 -7.39 18.31
N ALA A 268 10.03 -6.54 18.56
CA ALA A 268 10.90 -6.00 17.53
C ALA A 268 11.73 -7.09 16.84
N ALA A 269 12.25 -8.08 17.60
CA ALA A 269 12.99 -9.20 17.04
C ALA A 269 12.11 -10.11 16.16
N ILE A 270 10.88 -10.41 16.60
CA ILE A 270 9.93 -11.20 15.81
C ILE A 270 9.48 -10.42 14.58
N GLY A 271 9.13 -9.14 14.77
CA GLY A 271 8.74 -8.22 13.71
C GLY A 271 9.84 -8.05 12.66
N ALA A 272 11.12 -8.09 13.04
CA ALA A 272 12.24 -8.04 12.12
C ALA A 272 12.26 -9.22 11.14
N PHE A 273 11.99 -10.44 11.60
CA PHE A 273 11.89 -11.59 10.72
C PHE A 273 10.69 -11.47 9.77
N VAL A 274 9.53 -11.08 10.29
CA VAL A 274 8.33 -10.88 9.45
C VAL A 274 8.54 -9.78 8.41
N ALA A 275 9.16 -8.66 8.81
CA ALA A 275 9.52 -7.59 7.90
C ALA A 275 10.50 -8.09 6.82
N ALA A 276 11.48 -8.92 7.17
CA ALA A 276 12.41 -9.49 6.20
C ALA A 276 11.69 -10.36 5.15
N VAL A 277 10.74 -11.21 5.60
CA VAL A 277 9.91 -12.03 4.70
C VAL A 277 9.08 -11.14 3.76
N MET A 278 8.46 -10.08 4.30
CA MET A 278 7.68 -9.12 3.52
C MET A 278 8.55 -8.38 2.49
N ILE A 279 9.71 -7.89 2.89
CA ILE A 279 10.65 -7.15 2.03
C ILE A 279 11.19 -8.06 0.91
N LEU A 280 11.59 -9.29 1.22
CA LEU A 280 12.11 -10.20 0.20
C LEU A 280 10.99 -10.66 -0.76
N GLY A 281 9.82 -10.99 -0.22
CA GLY A 281 8.64 -11.38 -1.00
C GLY A 281 8.20 -10.26 -1.96
N THR A 282 8.14 -9.01 -1.47
CA THR A 282 7.84 -7.84 -2.32
C THR A 282 8.91 -7.60 -3.37
N SER A 283 10.20 -7.80 -3.04
CA SER A 283 11.30 -7.66 -4.00
C SER A 283 11.19 -8.66 -5.15
N HIS A 284 10.86 -9.93 -4.86
CA HIS A 284 10.61 -10.93 -5.90
C HIS A 284 9.36 -10.62 -6.72
N ALA A 285 8.27 -10.23 -6.08
CA ALA A 285 7.05 -9.84 -6.77
C ALA A 285 7.30 -8.64 -7.69
N TRP A 286 8.02 -7.62 -7.21
CA TRP A 286 8.41 -6.45 -7.99
C TRP A 286 9.18 -6.83 -9.25
N LEU A 287 10.27 -7.61 -9.10
CA LEU A 287 11.10 -8.05 -10.24
C LEU A 287 10.30 -8.86 -11.27
N HIS A 288 9.32 -9.65 -10.82
CA HIS A 288 8.42 -10.38 -11.71
C HIS A 288 7.45 -9.45 -12.44
N LEU A 289 6.81 -8.52 -11.72
CA LEU A 289 5.85 -7.57 -12.27
C LEU A 289 6.50 -6.65 -13.31
N THR A 290 7.72 -6.19 -13.05
CA THR A 290 8.43 -5.25 -13.93
C THR A 290 9.23 -5.90 -15.05
N ARG A 291 9.34 -7.23 -15.10
CA ARG A 291 10.22 -7.94 -16.07
C ARG A 291 9.92 -7.61 -17.54
N ASP A 292 8.65 -7.45 -17.87
CA ASP A 292 8.17 -7.25 -19.24
C ASP A 292 7.65 -5.83 -19.49
N LEU A 293 7.91 -4.90 -18.55
CA LEU A 293 7.51 -3.50 -18.68
C LEU A 293 8.71 -2.67 -19.07
N ASP A 294 8.58 -1.88 -20.14
CA ASP A 294 9.55 -0.83 -20.45
C ASP A 294 9.33 0.36 -19.49
N LEU A 295 10.00 0.27 -18.34
CA LEU A 295 9.94 1.29 -17.29
C LEU A 295 10.60 2.61 -17.72
N GLU A 296 11.51 2.59 -18.71
CA GLU A 296 12.13 3.79 -19.23
C GLU A 296 11.19 4.55 -20.16
N GLN A 297 10.42 3.85 -20.99
CA GLN A 297 9.34 4.45 -21.78
C GLN A 297 8.28 5.07 -20.88
N ALA A 298 7.92 4.40 -19.79
CA ALA A 298 6.98 4.95 -18.80
C ALA A 298 7.53 6.23 -18.15
N GLY A 299 8.84 6.39 -17.94
CA GLY A 299 9.42 7.64 -17.45
C GLY A 299 9.40 8.76 -18.50
N ARG A 300 9.78 8.46 -19.74
CA ARG A 300 9.84 9.43 -20.85
C ARG A 300 8.46 9.99 -21.23
N ALA A 301 7.40 9.19 -21.12
CA ALA A 301 6.03 9.63 -21.42
C ALA A 301 5.52 10.76 -20.49
N PHE A 302 6.09 10.91 -19.28
CA PHE A 302 5.76 12.01 -18.37
C PHE A 302 6.78 13.15 -18.40
N ASP A 303 7.92 12.97 -19.08
CA ASP A 303 8.89 14.04 -19.38
C ASP A 303 8.61 14.71 -20.73
N ASP A 304 7.67 14.16 -21.51
CA ASP A 304 7.19 14.75 -22.75
C ASP A 304 6.28 15.96 -22.40
N PRO A 305 6.58 17.18 -22.86
CA PRO A 305 5.75 18.37 -22.60
C PRO A 305 4.29 18.21 -23.05
N ALA A 306 4.00 17.28 -23.96
CA ALA A 306 2.63 16.93 -24.34
C ALA A 306 1.78 16.36 -23.18
N PHE A 307 2.39 15.83 -22.12
CA PHE A 307 1.67 15.34 -20.94
C PHE A 307 1.25 16.48 -20.00
N ASP A 308 2.04 17.55 -19.92
CA ASP A 308 1.67 18.79 -19.24
C ASP A 308 0.51 19.47 -20.00
N ASP A 309 0.60 19.53 -21.33
CA ASP A 309 -0.46 20.09 -22.19
C ASP A 309 -1.77 19.28 -22.13
N ALA A 310 -1.71 17.94 -22.08
CA ALA A 310 -2.89 17.09 -21.96
C ALA A 310 -3.55 17.17 -20.56
N GLY A 311 -2.77 17.47 -19.51
CA GLY A 311 -3.27 17.78 -18.18
C GLY A 311 -3.99 19.12 -18.13
N GLU A 312 -3.46 20.12 -18.85
CA GLU A 312 -4.06 21.44 -19.00
C GLU A 312 -5.32 21.42 -19.87
N GLU A 313 -5.34 20.66 -20.98
CA GLU A 313 -6.54 20.43 -21.80
C GLU A 313 -7.62 19.69 -21.01
N ARG A 314 -7.29 18.61 -20.28
CA ARG A 314 -8.28 17.90 -19.44
C ARG A 314 -8.76 18.75 -18.27
N GLY A 315 -7.90 19.58 -17.68
CA GLY A 315 -8.26 20.56 -16.67
C GLY A 315 -9.21 21.64 -17.21
N SER A 316 -8.97 22.12 -18.43
CA SER A 316 -9.80 23.13 -19.09
C SER A 316 -11.18 22.60 -19.52
N LEU A 317 -11.25 21.33 -19.94
CA LEU A 317 -12.51 20.66 -20.29
C LEU A 317 -13.38 20.38 -19.05
N LEU A 318 -12.76 20.20 -17.88
CA LEU A 318 -13.47 20.07 -16.59
C LEU A 318 -13.79 21.42 -15.94
N ALA A 319 -13.11 22.50 -16.35
CA ALA A 319 -13.33 23.87 -15.85
C ALA A 319 -14.36 24.68 -16.67
N ALA A 320 -14.87 24.15 -17.79
CA ALA A 320 -15.98 24.76 -18.51
C ALA A 320 -17.29 24.61 -17.69
N PRO A 321 -18.09 25.69 -17.47
CA PRO A 321 -19.29 25.60 -16.66
C PRO A 321 -20.34 24.71 -17.34
N SER A 322 -20.52 23.52 -16.77
CA SER A 322 -21.48 22.48 -17.18
C SER A 322 -22.97 22.84 -17.00
N ALA A 323 -23.28 24.09 -16.66
CA ALA A 323 -24.65 24.58 -16.55
C ALA A 323 -25.33 24.80 -17.92
N ALA A 324 -24.57 25.12 -18.97
CA ALA A 324 -25.15 25.36 -20.30
C ALA A 324 -25.51 24.07 -21.04
N HIS A 325 -24.74 22.99 -20.86
CA HIS A 325 -24.99 21.71 -21.54
C HIS A 325 -26.15 20.91 -20.92
N ALA A 326 -26.43 21.10 -19.62
CA ALA A 326 -27.58 20.47 -18.95
C ALA A 326 -28.93 21.02 -19.44
N LEU A 327 -29.00 22.31 -19.82
CA LEU A 327 -30.22 22.93 -20.35
C LEU A 327 -30.47 22.57 -21.83
N VAL A 328 -29.42 22.36 -22.63
CA VAL A 328 -29.56 21.91 -24.02
C VAL A 328 -29.98 20.44 -24.09
N ALA A 329 -29.45 19.58 -23.18
CA ALA A 329 -29.86 18.18 -23.07
C ALA A 329 -31.33 18.03 -22.60
N ALA A 330 -31.82 18.92 -21.73
CA ALA A 330 -33.23 18.96 -21.32
C ALA A 330 -34.16 19.41 -22.47
N GLY A 331 -33.70 20.32 -23.34
CA GLY A 331 -34.44 20.75 -24.53
C GLY A 331 -34.54 19.68 -25.63
N SER A 332 -33.50 18.85 -25.80
CA SER A 332 -33.51 17.79 -26.82
C SER A 332 -34.44 16.62 -26.50
N ILE A 333 -34.73 16.36 -25.21
CA ILE A 333 -35.62 15.26 -24.80
C ILE A 333 -37.10 15.60 -25.08
N LEU A 334 -37.48 16.88 -24.98
CA LEU A 334 -38.83 17.35 -25.35
C LEU A 334 -39.05 17.43 -26.86
N ALA A 335 -38.01 17.71 -27.65
CA ALA A 335 -38.08 17.71 -29.12
C ALA A 335 -38.11 16.29 -29.72
N HIS A 336 -37.45 15.30 -29.09
CA HIS A 336 -37.44 13.91 -29.56
C HIS A 336 -38.77 13.18 -29.32
N ALA A 337 -39.58 13.62 -28.35
CA ALA A 337 -40.92 13.09 -28.09
C ALA A 337 -41.97 13.55 -29.13
N ALA A 338 -41.67 14.57 -29.94
CA ALA A 338 -42.56 15.08 -30.99
C ALA A 338 -42.21 14.55 -32.41
N HIS A 339 -41.11 13.82 -32.59
CA HIS A 339 -40.65 13.32 -33.90
C HIS A 339 -40.76 11.81 -34.11
N THR A 340 -41.21 11.03 -33.11
CA THR A 340 -41.45 9.58 -33.23
C THR A 340 -42.82 9.20 -33.80
N ALA A 341 -43.56 10.15 -34.40
CA ALA A 341 -44.87 9.91 -35.03
C ALA A 341 -44.86 9.86 -36.57
N ALA A 342 -43.70 9.92 -37.25
CA ALA A 342 -43.63 9.83 -38.71
C ALA A 342 -42.48 8.91 -39.15
N GLY A 343 -42.83 7.94 -39.99
CA GLY A 343 -42.10 6.69 -40.18
C GLY A 343 -40.75 6.76 -40.90
N LEU A 344 -39.99 5.67 -40.78
CA LEU A 344 -38.90 5.30 -41.68
C LEU A 344 -38.76 3.75 -41.76
N PRO A 345 -38.15 3.22 -42.84
CA PRO A 345 -38.39 1.89 -43.41
C PRO A 345 -37.52 0.76 -42.81
N PRO A 346 -37.83 -0.52 -43.09
CA PRO A 346 -37.15 -1.66 -42.48
C PRO A 346 -35.70 -1.85 -42.96
N PRO A 347 -34.75 -2.20 -42.05
CA PRO A 347 -33.39 -2.59 -42.42
C PRO A 347 -33.33 -4.04 -42.93
N ALA A 348 -32.45 -4.29 -43.90
CA ALA A 348 -32.25 -5.57 -44.59
C ALA A 348 -31.80 -6.70 -43.65
N GLU A 349 -32.35 -7.88 -43.88
CA GLU A 349 -32.13 -9.10 -43.08
C GLU A 349 -30.65 -9.53 -43.10
N GLY A 350 -30.06 -9.68 -41.91
CA GLY A 350 -28.90 -10.56 -41.70
C GLY A 350 -27.62 -9.94 -41.15
N SER A 351 -27.40 -8.63 -41.10
CA SER A 351 -26.13 -8.05 -40.60
C SER A 351 -26.09 -7.83 -39.07
N CYS A 352 -24.90 -7.90 -38.46
CA CYS A 352 -24.72 -7.59 -37.04
C CYS A 352 -25.09 -6.13 -36.73
N HIS A 353 -26.06 -5.90 -35.82
CA HIS A 353 -26.52 -4.54 -35.45
C HIS A 353 -25.43 -3.66 -34.81
N ARG A 354 -24.33 -4.25 -34.32
CA ARG A 354 -23.28 -3.52 -33.62
C ARG A 354 -22.11 -3.11 -34.49
N CYS A 355 -21.71 -3.94 -35.45
CA CYS A 355 -20.53 -3.68 -36.29
C CYS A 355 -20.79 -3.79 -37.79
N GLY A 356 -22.00 -4.18 -38.22
CA GLY A 356 -22.37 -4.32 -39.63
C GLY A 356 -21.77 -5.53 -40.35
N ALA A 357 -20.96 -6.36 -39.67
CA ALA A 357 -20.38 -7.55 -40.27
C ALA A 357 -21.47 -8.59 -40.63
N GLY A 358 -21.33 -9.20 -41.81
CA GLY A 358 -22.19 -10.29 -42.28
C GLY A 358 -21.89 -11.59 -41.53
N PRO A 359 -22.88 -12.31 -41.01
CA PRO A 359 -22.67 -13.56 -40.29
C PRO A 359 -22.39 -14.72 -41.25
N GLU A 360 -21.55 -15.67 -40.84
CA GLU A 360 -21.41 -16.96 -41.53
C GLU A 360 -22.57 -17.90 -41.13
N PRO A 361 -23.04 -18.76 -42.04
CA PRO A 361 -24.18 -19.64 -41.79
C PRO A 361 -23.86 -20.67 -40.70
N GLY A 362 -24.42 -20.46 -39.51
CA GLY A 362 -24.22 -21.35 -38.35
C GLY A 362 -23.90 -20.62 -37.06
N ASP A 363 -23.41 -19.38 -37.14
CA ASP A 363 -22.93 -18.64 -35.98
C ASP A 363 -24.07 -18.04 -35.13
N ARG A 364 -23.92 -18.17 -33.80
CA ARG A 364 -24.76 -17.50 -32.79
C ARG A 364 -24.15 -16.17 -32.32
N PHE A 365 -22.86 -15.97 -32.56
CA PHE A 365 -22.10 -14.79 -32.17
C PHE A 365 -21.35 -14.23 -33.38
N CYS A 366 -21.24 -12.92 -33.48
CA CYS A 366 -20.44 -12.29 -34.51
C CYS A 366 -18.95 -12.60 -34.28
N THR A 367 -18.28 -13.18 -35.27
CA THR A 367 -16.85 -13.53 -35.23
C THR A 367 -15.94 -12.31 -35.09
N ALA A 368 -16.40 -11.12 -35.52
CA ALA A 368 -15.62 -9.88 -35.42
C ALA A 368 -15.71 -9.20 -34.05
N CYS A 369 -16.86 -9.23 -33.38
CA CYS A 369 -17.08 -8.44 -32.15
C CYS A 369 -17.63 -9.22 -30.95
N GLY A 370 -17.93 -10.51 -31.11
CA GLY A 370 -18.46 -11.38 -30.05
C GLY A 370 -19.90 -11.09 -29.62
N CYS A 371 -20.61 -10.16 -30.27
CA CYS A 371 -21.99 -9.83 -29.95
C CYS A 371 -22.95 -10.93 -30.44
N LEU A 372 -23.99 -11.23 -29.65
CA LEU A 372 -25.03 -12.20 -30.01
C LEU A 372 -25.77 -11.70 -31.26
N LEU A 373 -25.79 -12.52 -32.30
CA LEU A 373 -26.56 -12.23 -33.49
C LEU A 373 -28.03 -12.51 -33.19
N THR A 374 -28.86 -11.47 -33.23
CA THR A 374 -30.31 -11.59 -33.13
C THR A 374 -30.82 -12.19 -34.44
N ARG A 375 -30.76 -13.52 -34.55
CA ARG A 375 -31.47 -14.24 -35.61
C ARG A 375 -32.99 -14.07 -35.42
N PRO A 376 -33.80 -14.24 -36.46
CA PRO A 376 -34.97 -15.10 -36.33
C PRO A 376 -34.55 -16.57 -36.15
#